data_AF-A0A8J2FNJ0-F1
#
_entry.id   AF-A0A8J2FNJ0-F1
#
_cell.length_a   1.000
_cell.length_b   1.000
_cell.length_c   1.000
_cell.angle_alpha   90.00
_cell.angle_beta   90.00
_cell.angle_gamma   90.00
#
_symmetry.space_group_name_H-M   'P 1'
#
loop_
_entity.id
_entity.type
_entity.pdbx_description
1 polymer ?
#
loop_
_entity_poly.entity_id
_entity_poly.type
_entity_poly.pdbx_seq_one_letter_code
_entity_poly.pdbx_strand_id
1 'polypeptide(L)'
;MRSFLEAGFFGEPSSPWLGFPMAVSPKRVLQKGTGAFRCRWVAVFLFSLIFGGCSAPEDPAVIRRRFRENEEKLQGLAERVHQLEKRILALEATQYRPGFGELMDGIYQHHQRLWEAGSTGQWERASFELAEIREWLEELEKLYPRYPKLPKATEEMVKETLLGPLNSVELAVKEKNAVQFAAGYQELCGACTSCHGAAGLSYLVIAAPPTTPPGQERKLSPPKEEPVAPAIPVHPGEDAEEGRPGDP
;
A
#
# COMPACT_ATOMS: atom_id res chain seq x y z
N MET A 1 15.82 -47.26 34.46
CA MET A 1 14.66 -47.92 33.82
C MET A 1 14.47 -47.24 32.46
N ARG A 2 15.11 -47.74 31.39
CA ARG A 2 14.55 -48.62 30.33
C ARG A 2 13.23 -48.06 29.74
N SER A 3 13.27 -47.42 28.57
CA SER A 3 13.05 -47.96 27.19
C SER A 3 11.54 -48.13 26.89
N PHE A 4 10.95 -47.74 25.74
CA PHE A 4 11.26 -48.16 24.35
C PHE A 4 10.34 -47.50 23.27
N LEU A 5 10.89 -47.32 22.04
CA LEU A 5 10.37 -47.29 20.64
C LEU A 5 9.19 -46.35 20.24
N GLU A 6 9.25 -45.46 19.24
CA GLU A 6 9.67 -45.43 17.80
C GLU A 6 8.62 -45.83 16.72
N ALA A 7 8.74 -45.11 15.59
CA ALA A 7 8.15 -45.26 14.23
C ALA A 7 6.71 -44.74 14.02
N GLY A 8 6.35 -43.91 13.02
CA GLY A 8 7.05 -43.31 11.87
C GLY A 8 6.10 -43.33 10.65
N PHE A 9 5.88 -42.21 9.93
CA PHE A 9 5.60 -42.21 8.48
C PHE A 9 5.59 -40.81 7.83
N PHE A 10 6.11 -40.76 6.61
CA PHE A 10 6.33 -39.64 5.69
C PHE A 10 5.04 -39.11 5.03
N GLY A 11 5.07 -37.85 4.58
CA GLY A 11 4.11 -37.27 3.63
C GLY A 11 4.50 -35.85 3.17
N GLU A 12 5.23 -35.75 2.06
CA GLU A 12 5.59 -34.50 1.38
C GLU A 12 4.40 -33.74 0.74
N PRO A 13 4.52 -32.42 0.52
CA PRO A 13 3.59 -31.62 -0.28
C PRO A 13 4.09 -31.42 -1.72
N SER A 14 3.22 -31.55 -2.72
CA SER A 14 3.54 -31.11 -4.09
C SER A 14 2.30 -30.60 -4.84
N SER A 15 2.29 -29.30 -5.12
CA SER A 15 1.46 -28.68 -6.17
C SER A 15 2.41 -28.11 -7.24
N PRO A 16 2.39 -28.64 -8.48
CA PRO A 16 3.37 -28.28 -9.50
C PRO A 16 2.85 -27.19 -10.46
N TRP A 17 3.44 -26.00 -10.37
CA TRP A 17 3.52 -25.09 -11.52
C TRP A 17 4.66 -25.58 -12.42
N LEU A 18 4.31 -26.20 -13.54
CA LEU A 18 5.19 -26.54 -14.65
C LEU A 18 5.64 -25.21 -15.31
N GLY A 19 6.91 -24.89 -15.53
CA GLY A 19 8.04 -25.76 -15.85
C GLY A 19 8.19 -25.89 -17.36
N PHE A 20 8.59 -24.81 -18.05
CA PHE A 20 9.03 -24.84 -19.44
C PHE A 20 10.34 -25.64 -19.57
N PRO A 21 10.49 -26.57 -20.53
CA PRO A 21 11.79 -26.99 -20.98
C PRO A 21 12.09 -26.46 -22.39
N MET A 22 13.27 -25.83 -22.48
CA MET A 22 13.98 -25.60 -23.72
C MET A 22 14.56 -26.90 -24.31
N ALA A 23 14.62 -26.90 -25.65
CA ALA A 23 15.64 -27.50 -26.51
C ALA A 23 15.98 -29.00 -26.37
N VAL A 24 15.63 -29.77 -27.42
CA VAL A 24 16.43 -30.92 -27.87
C VAL A 24 16.61 -30.85 -29.38
N SER A 25 17.88 -30.82 -29.80
CA SER A 25 18.36 -30.88 -31.18
C SER A 25 18.35 -32.32 -31.75
N PRO A 26 18.49 -32.51 -33.07
CA PRO A 26 17.99 -33.68 -33.77
C PRO A 26 19.01 -34.83 -33.83
N LYS A 27 18.53 -36.07 -33.65
CA LYS A 27 19.26 -37.26 -34.13
C LYS A 27 18.41 -38.04 -35.12
N ARG A 28 18.96 -38.10 -36.33
CA ARG A 28 18.52 -38.86 -37.49
C ARG A 28 18.67 -40.35 -37.18
N VAL A 29 17.58 -41.11 -37.17
CA VAL A 29 17.59 -42.58 -37.20
C VAL A 29 16.98 -43.01 -38.53
N LEU A 30 17.85 -43.52 -39.41
CA LEU A 30 17.46 -44.29 -40.58
C LEU A 30 16.99 -45.66 -40.07
N GLN A 31 15.75 -46.04 -40.36
CA GLN A 31 15.35 -47.44 -40.30
C GLN A 31 14.58 -47.79 -41.59
N LYS A 32 15.21 -48.66 -42.39
CA LYS A 32 14.60 -49.31 -43.55
C LYS A 32 13.58 -50.33 -43.04
N GLY A 33 12.33 -50.20 -43.47
CA GLY A 33 11.26 -51.17 -43.23
C GLY A 33 10.39 -51.27 -44.49
N THR A 34 10.57 -52.36 -45.21
CA THR A 34 9.85 -52.75 -46.42
C THR A 34 8.40 -53.11 -46.11
N GLY A 35 7.47 -52.76 -47.02
CA GLY A 35 6.21 -53.50 -47.18
C GLY A 35 4.92 -52.70 -47.02
N ALA A 36 4.24 -52.51 -48.15
CA ALA A 36 2.79 -52.52 -48.28
C ALA A 36 1.96 -51.58 -47.38
N PHE A 37 2.03 -50.27 -47.63
CA PHE A 37 0.94 -49.33 -47.29
C PHE A 37 0.64 -48.42 -48.50
N ARG A 38 0.29 -49.04 -49.64
CA ARG A 38 -0.40 -48.34 -50.73
C ARG A 38 -1.91 -48.45 -50.47
N CYS A 39 -2.63 -47.34 -50.69
CA CYS A 39 -4.10 -47.28 -50.87
C CYS A 39 -5.05 -47.09 -49.67
N ARG A 40 -4.68 -46.42 -48.56
CA ARG A 40 -5.68 -45.96 -47.57
C ARG A 40 -5.70 -44.44 -47.30
N TRP A 41 -4.62 -43.71 -47.57
CA TRP A 41 -4.53 -42.27 -47.31
C TRP A 41 -5.03 -41.37 -48.45
N VAL A 42 -5.26 -41.93 -49.64
CA VAL A 42 -5.76 -41.15 -50.80
C VAL A 42 -7.27 -40.87 -50.67
N ALA A 43 -8.02 -41.70 -49.94
CA ALA A 43 -9.48 -41.57 -49.86
C ALA A 43 -9.97 -40.49 -48.87
N VAL A 44 -9.20 -40.16 -47.83
CA VAL A 44 -9.60 -39.10 -46.86
C VAL A 44 -9.29 -37.71 -47.42
N PHE A 45 -8.22 -37.56 -48.22
CA PHE A 45 -7.94 -36.30 -48.91
C PHE A 45 -8.88 -36.00 -50.08
N LEU A 46 -9.48 -37.03 -50.69
CA LEU A 46 -10.45 -36.83 -51.77
C LEU A 46 -11.88 -36.52 -51.29
N PHE A 47 -12.26 -36.85 -50.06
CA PHE A 47 -13.61 -36.55 -49.56
C PHE A 47 -13.74 -35.13 -48.99
N SER A 48 -12.67 -34.54 -48.44
CA SER A 48 -12.66 -33.10 -48.09
C SER A 48 -12.63 -32.17 -49.31
N LEU A 49 -12.23 -32.66 -50.49
CA LEU A 49 -12.25 -31.87 -51.73
C LEU A 49 -13.62 -31.86 -52.43
N ILE A 50 -14.55 -32.73 -52.04
CA ILE A 50 -15.86 -32.85 -52.73
C ILE A 50 -17.02 -32.29 -51.87
N PHE A 51 -16.90 -32.28 -50.54
CA PHE A 51 -17.90 -31.67 -49.64
C PHE A 51 -17.35 -30.54 -48.77
N GLY A 52 -16.07 -30.17 -48.91
CA GLY A 52 -15.58 -28.88 -48.42
C GLY A 52 -16.21 -27.79 -49.26
N GLY A 53 -17.35 -27.25 -48.80
CA GLY A 53 -18.08 -26.20 -49.47
C GLY A 53 -17.11 -25.16 -50.02
N CYS A 54 -17.14 -24.98 -51.34
CA CYS A 54 -16.40 -23.96 -52.04
C CYS A 54 -17.01 -22.61 -51.62
N SER A 55 -16.64 -22.09 -50.45
CA SER A 55 -16.84 -20.69 -50.14
C SER A 55 -16.07 -19.93 -51.23
N ALA A 56 -16.80 -19.23 -52.09
CA ALA A 56 -16.18 -18.40 -53.12
C ALA A 56 -15.08 -17.55 -52.47
N PRO A 57 -13.90 -17.37 -53.12
CA PRO A 57 -12.85 -16.54 -52.56
C PRO A 57 -13.44 -15.17 -52.21
N GLU A 58 -13.31 -14.74 -50.95
CA GLU A 58 -13.77 -13.43 -50.49
C GLU A 58 -13.25 -12.36 -51.46
N ASP A 59 -14.12 -11.46 -51.91
CA ASP A 59 -13.75 -10.37 -52.80
C ASP A 59 -12.58 -9.57 -52.19
N PRO A 60 -11.44 -9.42 -52.90
CA PRO A 60 -10.31 -8.62 -52.43
C PRO A 60 -10.68 -7.21 -51.98
N ALA A 61 -11.74 -6.61 -52.53
CA ALA A 61 -12.26 -5.32 -52.10
C ALA A 61 -12.86 -5.35 -50.69
N VAL A 62 -13.59 -6.42 -50.34
CA VAL A 62 -14.17 -6.63 -49.01
C VAL A 62 -13.07 -6.82 -47.97
N ILE A 63 -12.05 -7.62 -48.30
CA ILE A 63 -10.88 -7.83 -47.43
C ILE A 63 -10.17 -6.49 -47.15
N ARG A 64 -9.90 -5.69 -48.18
CA ARG A 64 -9.27 -4.37 -48.03
C ARG A 64 -10.11 -3.41 -47.19
N ARG A 65 -11.44 -3.41 -47.33
CA ARG A 65 -12.34 -2.61 -46.49
C ARG A 65 -12.23 -3.03 -45.02
N ARG A 66 -12.33 -4.34 -44.74
CA ARG A 66 -12.22 -4.87 -43.37
C ARG A 66 -10.89 -4.54 -42.71
N PHE A 67 -9.78 -4.63 -43.44
CA PHE A 67 -8.47 -4.23 -42.90
C PHE A 67 -8.43 -2.74 -42.54
N ARG A 68 -8.96 -1.85 -43.39
CA ARG A 68 -9.03 -0.42 -43.10
C ARG A 68 -9.92 -0.12 -41.88
N GLU A 69 -11.10 -0.72 -41.82
CA GLU A 69 -11.99 -0.57 -40.66
C GLU A 69 -11.33 -1.08 -39.37
N ASN A 70 -10.59 -2.19 -39.44
CA ASN A 70 -9.85 -2.70 -38.31
C ASN A 70 -8.69 -1.79 -37.91
N GLU A 71 -7.98 -1.20 -38.88
CA GLU A 71 -6.92 -0.23 -38.63
C GLU A 71 -7.47 1.03 -37.94
N GLU A 72 -8.58 1.57 -38.42
CA GLU A 72 -9.29 2.70 -37.79
C GLU A 72 -9.77 2.36 -36.37
N LYS A 73 -10.33 1.16 -36.16
CA LYS A 73 -10.72 0.69 -34.82
C LYS A 73 -9.52 0.55 -33.89
N LEU A 74 -8.39 0.05 -34.39
CA LEU A 74 -7.15 -0.09 -33.63
C LEU A 74 -6.56 1.28 -33.27
N GLN A 75 -6.57 2.24 -34.20
CA GLN A 75 -6.16 3.62 -33.94
C GLN A 75 -7.07 4.29 -32.92
N GLY A 76 -8.39 4.15 -33.06
CA GLY A 76 -9.35 4.67 -32.09
C GLY A 76 -9.22 4.03 -30.71
N LEU A 77 -8.86 2.74 -30.64
CA LEU A 77 -8.56 2.08 -29.36
C LEU A 77 -7.25 2.60 -28.76
N ALA A 78 -6.20 2.77 -29.55
CA ALA A 78 -4.91 3.31 -29.11
C ALA A 78 -5.07 4.72 -28.53
N GLU A 79 -5.83 5.59 -29.20
CA GLU A 79 -6.13 6.93 -28.69
C GLU A 79 -6.87 6.88 -27.35
N ARG A 80 -7.87 6.00 -27.21
CA ARG A 80 -8.58 5.84 -25.93
C ARG A 80 -7.66 5.37 -24.82
N VAL A 81 -6.76 4.42 -25.10
CA VAL A 81 -5.77 3.95 -24.11
C VAL A 81 -4.88 5.11 -23.69
N HIS A 82 -4.35 5.88 -24.64
CA HIS A 82 -3.52 7.04 -24.36
C HIS A 82 -4.24 8.10 -23.52
N GLN A 83 -5.52 8.38 -23.84
CA GLN A 83 -6.35 9.29 -23.05
C GLN A 83 -6.61 8.78 -21.64
N LEU A 84 -6.82 7.46 -21.46
CA LEU A 84 -7.00 6.86 -20.15
C LEU A 84 -5.71 6.92 -19.34
N GLU A 85 -4.55 6.61 -19.92
CA GLU A 85 -3.24 6.75 -19.28
C GLU A 85 -3.02 8.19 -18.80
N LYS A 86 -3.30 9.17 -19.66
CA LYS A 86 -3.19 10.59 -19.30
C LYS A 86 -4.11 10.96 -18.14
N ARG A 87 -5.34 10.44 -18.12
CA ARG A 87 -6.30 10.67 -17.02
C ARG A 87 -5.85 10.01 -15.72
N ILE A 88 -5.31 8.80 -15.77
CA ILE A 88 -4.76 8.10 -14.59
C ILE A 88 -3.62 8.94 -14.00
N LEU A 89 -2.66 9.36 -14.82
CA LEU A 89 -1.55 10.20 -14.37
C LEU A 89 -2.02 11.52 -13.76
N ALA A 90 -3.03 12.16 -14.38
CA ALA A 90 -3.62 13.39 -13.85
C ALA A 90 -4.30 13.16 -12.49
N LEU A 91 -5.01 12.03 -12.32
CA LEU A 91 -5.65 11.67 -11.07
C LEU A 91 -4.63 11.36 -9.97
N GLU A 92 -3.60 10.57 -10.27
CA GLU A 92 -2.50 10.26 -9.36
C GLU A 92 -1.79 11.53 -8.88
N ALA A 93 -1.58 12.50 -9.76
CA ALA A 93 -0.96 13.78 -9.40
C ALA A 93 -1.83 14.65 -8.48
N THR A 94 -3.15 14.44 -8.49
CA THR A 94 -4.11 15.18 -7.63
C THR A 94 -4.51 14.40 -6.39
N GLN A 95 -4.16 13.11 -6.30
CA GLN A 95 -4.54 12.30 -5.17
C GLN A 95 -3.74 12.73 -3.95
N TYR A 96 -4.46 13.13 -2.91
CA TYR A 96 -3.86 13.44 -1.63
C TYR A 96 -3.12 12.20 -1.09
N ARG A 97 -1.86 12.41 -0.72
CA ARG A 97 -1.01 11.40 -0.11
C ARG A 97 -0.41 12.00 1.17
N PRO A 98 -0.84 11.56 2.35
CA PRO A 98 -0.34 12.11 3.60
C PRO A 98 1.15 11.87 3.71
N GLY A 99 1.86 12.85 4.28
CA GLY A 99 3.28 12.72 4.56
C GLY A 99 3.56 11.70 5.68
N PHE A 100 4.77 11.13 5.73
CA PHE A 100 5.16 10.25 6.85
C PHE A 100 4.99 10.92 8.22
N GLY A 101 5.33 12.22 8.31
CA GLY A 101 5.16 12.99 9.55
C GLY A 101 3.70 13.24 9.93
N GLU A 102 2.81 13.35 8.94
CA GLU A 102 1.37 13.50 9.16
C GLU A 102 0.74 12.19 9.64
N LEU A 103 1.17 11.05 9.07
CA LEU A 103 0.79 9.73 9.58
C LEU A 103 1.25 9.53 11.02
N MET A 104 2.50 9.93 11.34
CA MET A 104 3.02 9.87 12.70
C MET A 104 2.28 10.80 13.67
N ASP A 105 1.85 11.99 13.22
CA ASP A 105 1.05 12.88 14.04
C ASP A 105 -0.35 12.30 14.33
N GLY A 106 -0.99 11.69 13.33
CA GLY A 106 -2.24 10.95 13.52
C GLY A 106 -2.10 9.84 14.57
N ILE A 107 -1.06 9.00 14.45
CA ILE A 107 -0.73 7.96 15.43
C ILE A 107 -0.55 8.57 16.83
N TYR A 108 0.19 9.67 16.94
CA TYR A 108 0.44 10.33 18.22
C TYR A 108 -0.86 10.87 18.86
N GLN A 109 -1.74 11.47 18.07
CA GLN A 109 -3.03 11.96 18.55
C GLN A 109 -3.92 10.83 19.09
N HIS A 110 -4.04 9.70 18.37
CA HIS A 110 -4.77 8.53 18.85
C HIS A 110 -4.12 7.90 20.08
N HIS A 111 -2.78 7.88 20.14
CA HIS A 111 -2.03 7.43 21.31
C HIS A 111 -2.35 8.28 22.56
N GLN A 112 -2.45 9.60 22.44
CA GLN A 112 -2.88 10.45 23.56
C GLN A 112 -4.32 10.16 24.00
N ARG A 113 -5.26 10.07 23.04
CA ARG A 113 -6.67 9.77 23.33
C ARG A 113 -6.86 8.38 23.94
N LEU A 114 -6.03 7.41 23.57
CA LEU A 114 -6.00 6.08 24.17
C LEU A 114 -5.71 6.15 25.67
N TRP A 115 -4.71 6.94 26.09
CA TRP A 115 -4.44 7.15 27.52
C TRP A 115 -5.61 7.79 28.24
N GLU A 116 -6.18 8.87 27.70
CA GLU A 116 -7.34 9.54 28.29
C GLU A 116 -8.49 8.57 28.51
N ALA A 117 -8.81 7.76 27.51
CA ALA A 117 -9.89 6.78 27.57
C ALA A 117 -9.60 5.66 28.57
N GLY A 118 -8.43 5.02 28.47
CA GLY A 118 -8.11 3.87 29.32
C GLY A 118 -7.85 4.25 30.78
N SER A 119 -7.23 5.41 31.05
CA SER A 119 -7.00 5.89 32.42
C SER A 119 -8.29 6.29 33.14
N THR A 120 -9.36 6.61 32.40
CA THR A 120 -10.68 6.92 32.96
C THR A 120 -11.67 5.76 32.86
N GLY A 121 -11.22 4.58 32.41
CA GLY A 121 -12.06 3.38 32.30
C GLY A 121 -13.10 3.45 31.17
N GLN A 122 -12.94 4.33 30.19
CA GLN A 122 -13.76 4.39 28.97
C GLN A 122 -13.28 3.32 27.99
N TRP A 123 -13.45 2.04 28.34
CA TRP A 123 -12.86 0.89 27.65
C TRP A 123 -13.27 0.77 26.17
N GLU A 124 -14.51 1.09 25.84
CA GLU A 124 -15.00 1.06 24.47
C GLU A 124 -14.29 2.12 23.61
N ARG A 125 -14.07 3.33 24.15
CA ARG A 125 -13.27 4.37 23.49
C ARG A 125 -11.80 3.98 23.43
N ALA A 126 -11.24 3.39 24.48
CA ALA A 126 -9.85 2.92 24.47
C ALA A 126 -9.63 1.85 23.37
N SER A 127 -10.59 0.94 23.19
CA SER A 127 -10.55 -0.06 22.12
C SER A 127 -10.60 0.59 20.74
N PHE A 128 -11.42 1.64 20.56
CA PHE A 128 -11.49 2.40 19.32
C PHE A 128 -10.16 3.10 19.00
N GLU A 129 -9.59 3.85 19.95
CA GLU A 129 -8.31 4.56 19.72
C GLU A 129 -7.15 3.60 19.45
N LEU A 130 -7.14 2.42 20.08
CA LEU A 130 -6.13 1.39 19.80
C LEU A 130 -6.27 0.83 18.37
N ALA A 131 -7.50 0.63 17.89
CA ALA A 131 -7.75 0.18 16.52
C ALA A 131 -7.28 1.23 15.51
N GLU A 132 -7.57 2.51 15.75
CA GLU A 132 -7.11 3.61 14.90
C GLU A 132 -5.58 3.65 14.82
N ILE A 133 -4.86 3.50 15.95
CA ILE A 133 -3.38 3.43 15.92
C ILE A 133 -2.89 2.33 14.96
N ARG A 134 -3.56 1.16 14.97
CA ARG A 134 -3.20 0.05 14.06
C ARG A 134 -3.51 0.40 12.60
N GLU A 135 -4.65 1.00 12.31
CA GLU A 135 -5.01 1.42 10.94
C GLU A 135 -4.01 2.44 10.37
N TRP A 136 -3.60 3.42 11.17
CA TRP A 136 -2.59 4.40 10.74
C TRP A 136 -1.20 3.76 10.55
N LEU A 137 -0.84 2.77 11.36
CA LEU A 137 0.40 1.99 11.14
C LEU A 137 0.34 1.16 9.86
N GLU A 138 -0.81 0.54 9.56
CA GLU A 138 -0.99 -0.16 8.28
C GLU A 138 -0.90 0.80 7.09
N GLU A 139 -1.46 2.00 7.19
CA GLU A 139 -1.36 3.02 6.14
C GLU A 139 0.09 3.51 5.97
N LEU A 140 0.82 3.66 7.07
CA LEU A 140 2.26 3.95 7.06
C LEU A 140 3.05 2.88 6.31
N GLU A 141 2.77 1.60 6.55
CA GLU A 141 3.40 0.47 5.87
C GLU A 141 3.08 0.46 4.36
N LYS A 142 1.82 0.72 3.99
CA LYS A 142 1.36 0.77 2.60
C LYS A 142 1.97 1.94 1.82
N LEU A 143 1.99 3.13 2.41
CA LEU A 143 2.48 4.35 1.75
C LEU A 143 4.00 4.48 1.83
N TYR A 144 4.64 3.92 2.85
CA TYR A 144 6.08 4.05 3.05
C TYR A 144 6.73 2.71 3.39
N PRO A 145 6.67 1.68 2.51
CA PRO A 145 7.24 0.36 2.79
C PRO A 145 8.76 0.41 3.06
N ARG A 146 9.45 1.40 2.48
CA ARG A 146 10.84 1.74 2.81
C ARG A 146 10.97 3.24 3.10
N TYR A 147 11.07 3.60 4.37
CA TYR A 147 11.37 4.97 4.77
C TYR A 147 12.89 5.19 4.92
N PRO A 148 13.49 6.25 4.33
CA PRO A 148 14.94 6.43 4.28
C PRO A 148 15.64 6.47 5.64
N LYS A 149 14.95 6.91 6.70
CA LYS A 149 15.54 7.00 8.04
C LYS A 149 15.45 5.69 8.83
N LEU A 150 14.63 4.73 8.40
CA LEU A 150 14.50 3.45 9.09
C LEU A 150 15.64 2.50 8.69
N PRO A 151 16.19 1.71 9.62
CA PRO A 151 17.23 0.74 9.30
C PRO A 151 16.68 -0.43 8.45
N LYS A 152 15.39 -0.74 8.57
CA LYS A 152 14.71 -1.86 7.91
C LYS A 152 13.41 -1.45 7.20
N ALA A 153 12.73 -2.40 6.56
CA ALA A 153 11.39 -2.19 6.02
C ALA A 153 10.43 -1.72 7.11
N THR A 154 9.47 -0.86 6.77
CA THR A 154 8.56 -0.26 7.75
C THR A 154 7.73 -1.31 8.47
N GLU A 155 7.19 -2.29 7.75
CA GLU A 155 6.47 -3.44 8.34
C GLU A 155 7.33 -4.21 9.35
N GLU A 156 8.61 -4.45 9.02
CA GLU A 156 9.53 -5.14 9.93
C GLU A 156 9.78 -4.31 11.20
N MET A 157 9.97 -3.00 11.07
CA MET A 157 10.13 -2.10 12.22
C MET A 157 8.89 -2.08 13.11
N VAL A 158 7.69 -1.98 12.53
CA VAL A 158 6.41 -1.99 13.27
C VAL A 158 6.22 -3.32 13.98
N LYS A 159 6.43 -4.44 13.28
CA LYS A 159 6.28 -5.78 13.83
C LYS A 159 7.24 -6.07 14.98
N GLU A 160 8.52 -5.71 14.83
CA GLU A 160 9.54 -5.97 15.85
C GLU A 160 9.41 -5.07 17.07
N THR A 161 8.95 -3.83 16.89
CA THR A 161 8.96 -2.83 17.96
C THR A 161 7.60 -2.65 18.63
N LEU A 162 6.51 -2.61 17.86
CA LEU A 162 5.20 -2.16 18.34
C LEU A 162 4.18 -3.29 18.54
N LEU A 163 4.29 -4.41 17.82
CA LEU A 163 3.28 -5.47 17.87
C LEU A 163 3.05 -6.03 19.28
N GLY A 164 4.13 -6.31 20.02
CA GLY A 164 4.06 -6.81 21.40
C GLY A 164 3.33 -5.84 22.34
N PRO A 165 3.80 -4.60 22.49
CA PRO A 165 3.15 -3.58 23.31
C PRO A 165 1.70 -3.29 22.92
N LEU A 166 1.39 -3.22 21.62
CA LEU A 166 0.00 -3.04 21.14
C LEU A 166 -0.91 -4.19 21.60
N ASN A 167 -0.44 -5.44 21.51
CA ASN A 167 -1.18 -6.60 21.98
C ASN A 167 -1.35 -6.62 23.51
N SER A 168 -0.34 -6.15 24.26
CA SER A 168 -0.39 -6.00 25.72
C SER A 168 -1.49 -5.02 26.13
N VAL A 169 -1.55 -3.85 25.47
CA VAL A 169 -2.61 -2.86 25.70
C VAL A 169 -3.98 -3.41 25.29
N GLU A 170 -4.08 -4.10 24.15
CA GLU A 170 -5.34 -4.69 23.68
C GLU A 170 -5.92 -5.68 24.70
N LEU A 171 -5.08 -6.54 25.25
CA LEU A 171 -5.50 -7.49 26.30
C LEU A 171 -6.02 -6.74 27.53
N ALA A 172 -5.28 -5.73 28.00
CA ALA A 172 -5.69 -4.94 29.15
C ALA A 172 -7.01 -4.18 28.94
N VAL A 173 -7.23 -3.63 27.74
CA VAL A 173 -8.49 -2.96 27.37
C VAL A 173 -9.63 -3.97 27.34
N LYS A 174 -9.43 -5.16 26.76
CA LYS A 174 -10.42 -6.24 26.71
C LYS A 174 -10.80 -6.75 28.10
N GLU A 175 -9.82 -6.89 28.99
CA GLU A 175 -10.01 -7.31 30.38
C GLU A 175 -10.48 -6.17 31.29
N LYS A 176 -10.56 -4.93 30.78
CA LYS A 176 -10.92 -3.73 31.55
C LYS A 176 -10.02 -3.55 32.78
N ASN A 177 -8.74 -3.89 32.63
CA ASN A 177 -7.76 -3.93 33.71
C ASN A 177 -6.90 -2.67 33.72
N ALA A 178 -7.23 -1.72 34.59
CA ALA A 178 -6.53 -0.43 34.66
C ALA A 178 -5.03 -0.55 35.01
N VAL A 179 -4.65 -1.53 35.83
CA VAL A 179 -3.24 -1.72 36.22
C VAL A 179 -2.43 -2.24 35.04
N GLN A 180 -2.94 -3.27 34.36
CA GLN A 180 -2.29 -3.79 33.16
C GLN A 180 -2.30 -2.77 32.02
N PHE A 181 -3.37 -1.98 31.89
CA PHE A 181 -3.45 -0.93 30.86
C PHE A 181 -2.35 0.12 31.08
N ALA A 182 -2.18 0.58 32.31
CA ALA A 182 -1.15 1.57 32.63
C ALA A 182 0.27 1.04 32.34
N ALA A 183 0.54 -0.23 32.68
CA ALA A 183 1.82 -0.88 32.38
C ALA A 183 2.04 -1.05 30.87
N GLY A 184 1.06 -1.62 30.15
CA GLY A 184 1.14 -1.82 28.70
C GLY A 184 1.26 -0.50 27.92
N TYR A 185 0.61 0.57 28.38
CA TYR A 185 0.74 1.89 27.76
C TYR A 185 2.15 2.48 27.96
N GLN A 186 2.75 2.29 29.14
CA GLN A 186 4.16 2.68 29.37
C GLN A 186 5.12 1.89 28.47
N GLU A 187 4.90 0.58 28.31
CA GLU A 187 5.65 -0.24 27.36
C GLU A 187 5.50 0.27 25.93
N LEU A 188 4.28 0.65 25.52
CA LEU A 188 4.02 1.24 24.21
C LEU A 188 4.77 2.57 24.02
N CYS A 189 4.79 3.45 25.02
CA CYS A 189 5.56 4.69 25.00
C CYS A 189 7.06 4.42 24.79
N GLY A 190 7.60 3.44 25.52
CA GLY A 190 8.99 3.00 25.38
C GLY A 190 9.30 2.46 23.98
N ALA A 191 8.38 1.68 23.42
CA ALA A 191 8.50 1.14 22.07
C ALA A 191 8.43 2.23 20.98
N CYS A 192 7.50 3.17 21.09
CA CYS A 192 7.44 4.34 20.20
C CYS A 192 8.75 5.14 20.24
N THR A 193 9.28 5.39 21.45
CA THR A 193 10.57 6.08 21.64
C THR A 193 11.73 5.29 21.04
N SER A 194 11.75 3.97 21.19
CA SER A 194 12.78 3.10 20.59
C SER A 194 12.75 3.14 19.06
N CYS A 195 11.56 3.07 18.46
CA CYS A 195 11.39 3.19 17.01
C CYS A 195 11.88 4.55 16.48
N HIS A 196 11.56 5.64 17.19
CA HIS A 196 12.08 6.97 16.86
C HIS A 196 13.62 7.03 16.99
N GLY A 197 14.19 6.41 18.02
CA GLY A 197 15.65 6.29 18.16
C GLY A 197 16.30 5.54 17.01
N ALA A 198 15.71 4.42 16.57
CA ALA A 198 16.16 3.67 15.39
C ALA A 198 16.10 4.50 14.10
N ALA A 199 15.18 5.47 14.02
CA ALA A 199 15.08 6.43 12.92
C ALA A 199 16.04 7.63 13.04
N GLY A 200 16.93 7.66 14.04
CA GLY A 200 17.80 8.80 14.32
C GLY A 200 17.09 10.01 14.92
N LEU A 201 15.91 9.81 15.50
CA LEU A 201 15.04 10.84 16.08
C LEU A 201 14.93 10.68 17.61
N SER A 202 16.00 10.31 18.30
CA SER A 202 16.00 10.01 19.75
C SER A 202 15.53 11.16 20.65
N TYR A 203 15.42 12.39 20.12
CA TYR A 203 14.85 13.54 20.82
C TYR A 203 13.30 13.51 20.87
N LEU A 204 12.64 12.66 20.07
CA LEU A 204 11.20 12.43 20.09
C LEU A 204 10.84 11.37 21.13
N VAL A 205 10.94 11.75 22.40
CA VAL A 205 10.59 10.89 23.54
C VAL A 205 9.08 10.91 23.78
N ILE A 206 8.48 9.73 23.82
CA ILE A 206 7.04 9.54 24.11
C ILE A 206 6.89 9.09 25.56
N ALA A 207 5.97 9.73 26.28
CA ALA A 207 5.66 9.40 27.66
C ALA A 207 4.16 9.58 27.92
N ALA A 208 3.65 8.83 28.89
CA ALA A 208 2.31 9.08 29.40
C ALA A 208 2.22 10.48 30.03
N PRO A 209 1.08 11.18 29.87
CA PRO A 209 0.82 12.38 30.64
C PRO A 209 1.00 12.10 32.14
N PRO A 210 1.61 13.03 32.90
CA PRO A 210 1.65 12.88 34.34
C PRO A 210 0.22 12.71 34.86
N THR A 211 0.01 11.78 35.79
CA THR A 211 -1.28 11.63 36.48
C THR A 211 -1.55 12.90 37.26
N THR A 212 -2.36 13.80 36.70
CA THR A 212 -2.83 14.97 37.43
C THR A 212 -3.85 14.49 38.45
N PRO A 213 -3.69 14.77 39.76
CA PRO A 213 -4.72 14.46 40.74
C PRO A 213 -6.05 15.11 40.33
N PRO A 214 -7.21 14.45 40.56
CA PRO A 214 -8.50 15.05 40.26
C PRO A 214 -8.62 16.39 41.01
N GLY A 215 -8.79 17.48 40.25
CA GLY A 215 -8.89 18.86 40.78
C GLY A 215 -7.79 19.83 40.34
N GLN A 216 -6.76 19.38 39.63
CA GLN A 216 -5.78 20.26 38.98
C GLN A 216 -5.90 20.21 37.45
N GLU A 217 -7.07 20.53 36.90
CA GLU A 217 -7.07 21.03 35.53
C GLU A 217 -6.06 22.18 35.48
N ARG A 218 -5.07 22.10 34.57
CA ARG A 218 -4.19 23.22 34.29
C ARG A 218 -5.10 24.33 33.76
N LYS A 219 -5.57 25.22 34.64
CA LYS A 219 -6.11 26.51 34.23
C LYS A 219 -5.01 27.16 33.41
N LEU A 220 -5.15 27.10 32.09
CA LEU A 220 -4.46 28.00 31.20
C LEU A 220 -4.97 29.39 31.58
N SER A 221 -4.25 30.06 32.46
CA SER A 221 -4.41 31.50 32.60
C SER A 221 -4.15 32.10 31.22
N PRO A 222 -4.98 33.04 30.75
CA PRO A 222 -4.66 33.76 29.52
C PRO A 222 -3.24 34.32 29.66
N PRO A 223 -2.43 34.32 28.58
CA PRO A 223 -1.12 34.95 28.62
C PRO A 223 -1.30 36.35 29.20
N LYS A 224 -0.45 36.72 30.16
CA LYS A 224 -0.39 38.12 30.60
C LYS A 224 -0.19 38.93 29.32
N GLU A 225 -1.11 39.85 29.03
CA GLU A 225 -0.91 40.85 27.99
C GLU A 225 0.39 41.59 28.34
N GLU A 226 1.49 41.19 27.69
CA GLU A 226 2.62 42.08 27.55
C GLU A 226 2.16 43.24 26.68
N PRO A 227 2.51 44.49 27.04
CA PRO A 227 2.09 45.65 26.28
C PRO A 227 2.58 45.48 24.85
N VAL A 228 1.62 45.41 23.92
CA VAL A 228 1.86 45.42 22.49
C VAL A 228 2.73 46.63 22.20
N ALA A 229 3.96 46.40 21.74
CA ALA A 229 4.84 47.46 21.29
C ALA A 229 4.09 48.31 20.25
N PRO A 230 4.15 49.66 20.33
CA PRO A 230 3.37 50.51 19.46
C PRO A 230 3.67 50.17 18.00
N ALA A 231 2.60 50.12 17.21
CA ALA A 231 2.64 49.87 15.78
C ALA A 231 3.72 50.75 15.13
N ILE A 232 4.56 50.12 14.29
CA ILE A 232 5.48 50.83 13.40
C ILE A 232 4.63 51.84 12.60
N PRO A 233 4.94 53.14 12.63
CA PRO A 233 4.19 54.13 11.87
C PRO A 233 4.28 53.77 10.38
N VAL A 234 3.13 53.48 9.78
CA VAL A 234 3.00 53.47 8.32
C VAL A 234 3.06 54.93 7.89
N HIS A 235 4.16 55.31 7.24
CA HIS A 235 4.29 56.64 6.66
C HIS A 235 3.20 56.84 5.60
N PRO A 236 2.42 57.94 5.67
CA PRO A 236 1.53 58.33 4.58
C PRO A 236 2.39 58.79 3.39
N GLY A 237 1.99 58.37 2.20
CA GLY A 237 2.77 58.57 0.97
C GLY A 237 2.87 60.02 0.51
N GLU A 238 3.86 60.26 -0.35
CA GLU A 238 3.95 61.40 -1.25
C GLU A 238 4.25 60.86 -2.66
N ASP A 239 3.19 60.82 -3.47
CA ASP A 239 3.02 61.38 -4.82
C ASP A 239 4.02 61.02 -5.95
N ALA A 240 3.48 60.47 -7.04
CA ALA A 240 3.62 61.06 -8.39
C ALA A 240 2.71 60.34 -9.40
N GLU A 241 1.62 61.02 -9.72
CA GLU A 241 0.81 60.88 -10.91
C GLU A 241 1.63 61.28 -12.15
N GLU A 242 1.85 60.39 -13.13
CA GLU A 242 2.07 60.83 -14.51
C GLU A 242 1.82 59.71 -15.55
N GLY A 243 0.89 59.98 -16.48
CA GLY A 243 1.02 59.59 -17.88
C GLY A 243 0.41 58.25 -18.33
N ARG A 244 -0.90 58.23 -18.63
CA ARG A 244 -1.45 57.36 -19.68
C ARG A 244 -1.57 58.17 -20.97
N PRO A 245 -0.92 57.80 -22.08
CA PRO A 245 -1.36 58.21 -23.41
C PRO A 245 -2.43 57.24 -23.92
N GLY A 246 -3.54 57.80 -24.39
CA GLY A 246 -4.53 57.06 -25.19
C GLY A 246 -4.16 57.04 -26.68
N ASP A 247 -4.75 56.03 -27.34
CA ASP A 247 -5.20 55.97 -28.75
C ASP A 247 -4.16 55.95 -29.88
N PRO A 248 -4.49 55.36 -31.06
CA PRO A 248 -5.83 55.21 -31.68
C PRO A 248 -6.36 53.80 -31.96
#